data_AF-A0A523Q6H6-F1
#
_entry.id   AF-A0A523Q6H6-F1
#
_cell.length_a   1.000
_cell.length_b   1.000
_cell.length_c   1.000
_cell.angle_alpha   90.00
_cell.angle_beta   90.00
_cell.angle_gamma   90.00
#
_symmetry.space_group_name_H-M   'P 1'
#
loop_
_entity.id
_entity.type
_entity.pdbx_description
1 polymer ?
#
loop_
_entity_poly.entity_id
_entity_poly.type
_entity_poly.pdbx_seq_one_letter_code
_entity_poly.pdbx_strand_id
1 'polypeptide(L)'
;MNNAATAVVNLSTASDMGTELPDDFKPWRHGEGCLTEPLPSRLLLWHRAQSLQEGRQTARNTAGAYMLLAVWPAALVFVVLHKIGLPPAFALGGLALSLLHLAARAYLKARATTDGQPWDVHEWIDFERCMWCSRRTEPEGREPIQMIQHPLHRLALVCYVHTWEQRNSYEVCLSELTEMGKTTGLIGPPRLSWLMSFDTEAESFIVAQGLAKRWGITCWHRRSDADSELRQLCDESATLFVRPPSDPSLAAPQTCG
;
A
#
# COMPACT_ATOMS: atom_id res chain seq x y z
N MET A 1 -9.94 -21.18 -15.66
CA MET A 1 -8.47 -21.07 -15.80
C MET A 1 -8.18 -19.67 -16.33
N ASN A 2 -7.95 -18.71 -15.44
CA ASN A 2 -7.48 -17.36 -15.77
C ASN A 2 -6.34 -17.08 -14.80
N ASN A 3 -5.11 -17.06 -15.33
CA ASN A 3 -3.93 -16.71 -14.58
C ASN A 3 -3.97 -15.21 -14.30
N ALA A 4 -4.37 -14.81 -13.10
CA ALA A 4 -3.99 -13.52 -12.57
C ALA A 4 -2.50 -13.60 -12.26
N ALA A 5 -1.68 -13.30 -13.27
CA ALA A 5 -0.27 -13.05 -13.10
C ALA A 5 -0.14 -11.83 -12.19
N THR A 6 0.09 -12.08 -10.90
CA THR A 6 0.63 -11.08 -9.99
C THR A 6 1.92 -10.60 -10.64
N ALA A 7 1.90 -9.37 -11.14
CA ALA A 7 3.09 -8.71 -11.63
C ALA A 7 4.03 -8.53 -10.43
N VAL A 8 4.90 -9.52 -10.22
CA VAL A 8 6.17 -9.31 -9.53
C VAL A 8 6.89 -8.31 -10.42
N VAL A 9 6.79 -7.03 -10.08
CA VAL A 9 7.57 -6.00 -10.74
C VAL A 9 9.01 -6.35 -10.41
N ASN A 10 9.68 -6.95 -11.39
CA ASN A 10 11.12 -7.12 -11.38
C ASN A 10 11.72 -5.73 -11.11
N LEU A 11 12.39 -5.59 -9.97
CA LEU A 11 13.22 -4.42 -9.64
C LEU A 11 14.29 -4.13 -10.71
N SER A 12 14.50 -5.02 -11.69
CA SER A 12 15.40 -4.80 -12.82
C SER A 12 14.86 -3.81 -13.87
N THR A 13 13.56 -3.50 -13.89
CA THR A 13 12.98 -2.54 -14.86
C THR A 13 12.86 -1.10 -14.34
N ALA A 14 13.22 -0.85 -13.07
CA ALA A 14 13.29 0.52 -12.54
C ALA A 14 14.56 1.29 -12.98
N SER A 15 15.47 0.64 -13.71
CA SER A 15 16.74 1.25 -14.15
C SER A 15 16.61 2.25 -15.32
N ASP A 16 15.44 2.34 -15.96
CA ASP A 16 15.26 3.13 -17.21
C ASP A 16 14.49 4.44 -17.02
N MET A 17 14.01 4.76 -15.82
CA MET A 17 13.38 6.06 -15.53
C MET A 17 14.22 6.85 -14.52
N GLY A 18 15.32 7.43 -15.00
CA GLY A 18 15.90 8.75 -14.69
C GLY A 18 16.04 9.31 -13.26
N THR A 19 15.50 8.67 -12.23
CA THR A 19 15.71 9.03 -10.82
C THR A 19 16.70 8.01 -10.26
N GLU A 20 17.98 8.34 -10.37
CA GLU A 20 19.04 7.62 -9.66
C GLU A 20 18.65 7.60 -8.18
N LEU A 21 18.26 6.42 -7.67
CA LEU A 21 18.19 6.24 -6.23
C LEU A 21 19.58 6.58 -5.69
N PRO A 22 19.67 7.36 -4.60
CA PRO A 22 20.96 7.65 -4.00
C PRO A 22 21.73 6.35 -3.73
N ASP A 23 23.05 6.37 -3.96
CA ASP A 23 23.92 5.18 -3.91
C ASP A 23 23.87 4.41 -2.56
N ASP A 24 23.30 5.00 -1.51
CA ASP A 24 23.15 4.41 -0.18
C ASP A 24 21.94 3.48 -0.04
N PHE A 25 21.04 3.42 -1.03
CA PHE A 25 19.89 2.50 -0.99
C PHE A 25 20.26 1.11 -1.51
N LYS A 26 20.27 0.11 -0.62
CA LYS A 26 20.30 -1.30 -1.03
C LYS A 26 18.86 -1.78 -1.28
N PRO A 27 18.48 -2.19 -2.51
CA PRO A 27 17.16 -2.74 -2.77
C PRO A 27 16.97 -4.05 -2.02
N TRP A 28 15.81 -4.24 -1.40
CA TRP A 28 15.44 -5.53 -0.85
C TRP A 28 15.27 -6.56 -1.98
N ARG A 29 15.96 -7.70 -1.88
CA ARG A 29 15.86 -8.81 -2.84
C ARG A 29 15.27 -10.04 -2.16
N HIS A 30 14.16 -10.53 -2.70
CA HIS A 30 13.52 -11.76 -2.22
C HIS A 30 14.50 -12.94 -2.30
N GLY A 31 14.69 -13.66 -1.18
CA GLY A 31 15.55 -14.84 -1.11
C GLY A 31 17.05 -14.59 -0.89
N GLU A 32 17.55 -13.36 -1.06
CA GLU A 32 18.95 -12.99 -0.76
C GLU A 32 19.13 -12.43 0.66
N GLY A 33 18.07 -12.42 1.47
CA GLY A 33 18.12 -12.08 2.89
C GLY A 33 18.84 -13.15 3.71
N CYS A 34 20.11 -13.41 3.43
CA CYS A 34 20.97 -14.09 4.38
C CYS A 34 20.91 -13.26 5.67
N LEU A 35 20.34 -13.85 6.72
CA LEU A 35 20.23 -13.26 8.06
C LEU A 35 21.60 -12.93 8.68
N THR A 36 22.68 -13.24 7.97
CA THR A 36 24.08 -13.14 8.36
C THR A 36 24.79 -11.87 7.89
N GLU A 37 24.26 -11.15 6.89
CA GLU A 37 24.88 -9.89 6.45
C GLU A 37 24.60 -8.74 7.45
N PRO A 38 25.52 -7.77 7.63
CA PRO A 38 25.21 -6.55 8.39
C PRO A 38 24.05 -5.79 7.72
N LEU A 39 23.23 -5.12 8.54
CA LEU A 39 22.16 -4.26 8.01
C LEU A 39 22.77 -3.05 7.30
N PRO A 40 22.25 -2.65 6.12
CA PRO A 40 22.61 -1.36 5.52
C PRO A 40 22.09 -0.22 6.39
N SER A 41 22.64 0.99 6.21
CA SER A 41 22.09 2.20 6.84
C SER A 41 20.65 2.47 6.41
N ARG A 42 20.37 2.27 5.12
CA ARG A 42 19.04 2.39 4.53
C ARG A 42 18.67 1.16 3.73
N LEU A 43 17.50 0.61 4.02
CA LEU A 43 16.93 -0.51 3.29
C LEU A 43 15.68 -0.07 2.54
N LEU A 44 15.73 -0.08 1.21
CA LEU A 44 14.57 0.19 0.37
C LEU A 44 13.63 -1.02 0.43
N LEU A 45 12.43 -0.81 0.96
CA LEU A 45 11.39 -1.83 1.03
C LEU A 45 10.58 -1.88 -0.27
N TRP A 46 10.23 -0.70 -0.78
CA TRP A 46 9.33 -0.60 -1.93
C TRP A 46 9.63 0.64 -2.78
N HIS A 47 9.51 0.47 -4.09
CA HIS A 47 9.50 1.56 -5.06
C HIS A 47 8.32 1.34 -6.03
N ARG A 48 7.40 2.30 -6.07
CA ARG A 48 6.26 2.27 -7.02
C ARG A 48 6.17 3.59 -7.75
N ALA A 49 6.42 3.55 -9.05
CA ALA A 49 6.00 4.62 -9.94
C ALA A 49 4.52 4.40 -10.26
N GLN A 50 3.64 5.28 -9.76
CA GLN A 50 2.25 5.27 -10.24
C GLN A 50 2.24 5.83 -11.66
N SER A 51 2.11 4.95 -12.65
CA SER A 51 2.02 5.38 -14.02
C SER A 51 0.74 6.18 -14.25
N LEU A 52 0.81 7.18 -15.14
CA LEU A 52 -0.37 7.88 -15.67
C LEU A 52 -1.43 6.90 -16.21
N GLN A 53 -1.04 5.71 -16.64
CA GLN A 53 -1.98 4.69 -17.13
C GLN A 53 -2.83 4.08 -16.02
N GLU A 54 -2.27 3.81 -14.83
CA GLU A 54 -3.06 3.33 -13.67
C GLU A 54 -4.07 4.39 -13.22
N GLY A 55 -3.66 5.67 -13.19
CA GLY A 55 -4.58 6.79 -12.94
C GLY A 55 -5.70 6.87 -13.97
N ARG A 56 -5.37 6.75 -15.26
CA ARG A 56 -6.36 6.72 -16.36
C ARG A 56 -7.31 5.54 -16.28
N GLN A 57 -6.83 4.35 -15.92
CA GLN A 57 -7.67 3.15 -15.76
C GLN A 57 -8.70 3.36 -14.64
N THR A 58 -8.25 3.91 -13.52
CA THR A 58 -9.10 4.21 -12.36
C THR A 58 -10.14 5.29 -12.69
N ALA A 59 -9.73 6.34 -13.42
CA ALA A 59 -10.63 7.38 -13.93
C ALA A 59 -11.69 6.84 -14.91
N ARG A 60 -11.31 5.87 -15.76
CA ARG A 60 -12.26 5.20 -16.67
C ARG A 60 -13.29 4.38 -15.89
N ASN A 61 -12.85 3.65 -14.88
CA ASN A 61 -13.73 2.84 -14.05
C ASN A 61 -14.71 3.70 -13.24
N THR A 62 -14.24 4.81 -12.65
CA THR A 62 -15.11 5.77 -11.95
C THR A 62 -16.07 6.47 -12.91
N ALA A 63 -15.62 6.88 -14.10
CA ALA A 63 -16.50 7.43 -15.12
C ALA A 63 -17.59 6.43 -15.56
N GLY A 64 -17.25 5.15 -15.69
CA GLY A 64 -18.20 4.07 -15.96
C GLY A 64 -19.25 3.91 -14.85
N ALA A 65 -18.82 3.97 -13.58
CA ALA A 65 -19.74 3.93 -12.44
C ALA A 65 -20.70 5.15 -12.41
N TYR A 66 -20.19 6.35 -12.68
CA TYR A 66 -21.04 7.55 -12.76
C TYR A 66 -22.02 7.52 -13.94
N MET A 67 -21.60 6.96 -15.09
CA MET A 67 -22.50 6.70 -16.22
C MET A 67 -23.67 5.79 -15.82
N LEU A 68 -23.40 4.70 -15.10
CA LEU A 68 -24.45 3.79 -14.62
C LEU A 68 -25.43 4.48 -13.66
N LEU A 69 -24.92 5.32 -12.76
CA LEU A 69 -25.75 6.11 -11.84
C LEU A 69 -26.61 7.17 -12.56
N ALA A 70 -26.12 7.69 -13.70
CA ALA A 70 -26.84 8.69 -14.49
C ALA A 70 -28.02 8.12 -15.31
N VAL A 71 -28.12 6.79 -15.49
CA VAL A 71 -29.20 6.15 -16.24
C VAL A 71 -30.57 6.39 -15.61
N TRP A 72 -30.67 6.29 -14.29
CA TRP A 72 -31.92 6.47 -13.54
C TRP A 72 -32.55 7.86 -13.70
N PRO A 73 -31.83 8.97 -13.47
CA PRO A 73 -32.38 10.30 -13.68
C PRO A 73 -32.66 10.60 -15.15
N ALA A 74 -31.88 10.07 -16.09
CA ALA A 74 -32.17 10.22 -17.52
C ALA A 74 -33.48 9.51 -17.92
N ALA A 75 -33.71 8.29 -17.42
CA ALA A 75 -34.95 7.55 -17.64
C ALA A 75 -36.17 8.32 -17.06
N LEU A 76 -36.02 8.96 -15.90
CA LEU A 76 -37.06 9.80 -15.31
C LEU A 76 -37.44 10.99 -16.24
N VAL A 77 -36.44 11.69 -16.78
CA VAL A 77 -36.65 12.80 -17.72
C VAL A 77 -37.38 12.33 -18.98
N PHE A 78 -37.02 11.16 -19.51
CA PHE A 78 -37.71 10.58 -20.65
C PHE A 78 -39.18 10.28 -20.36
N VAL A 79 -39.50 9.70 -19.20
CA VAL A 79 -40.89 9.45 -18.78
C VAL A 79 -41.68 10.76 -18.71
N VAL A 80 -41.10 11.83 -18.17
CA VAL A 80 -41.74 13.15 -18.09
C VAL A 80 -41.96 13.75 -19.49
N LEU A 81 -40.94 13.73 -20.36
CA LEU A 81 -41.06 14.27 -21.72
C LEU A 81 -42.08 13.50 -22.56
N HIS A 82 -42.14 12.18 -22.42
CA HIS A 82 -43.14 11.37 -23.09
C HIS A 82 -44.56 11.70 -22.61
N LYS A 83 -44.75 11.91 -21.30
CA LYS A 83 -46.05 12.31 -20.72
C LYS A 83 -46.56 13.67 -21.20
N ILE A 84 -45.67 14.56 -21.64
CA ILE A 84 -46.02 15.90 -22.16
C ILE A 84 -46.43 15.83 -23.66
N GLY A 85 -46.37 14.66 -24.28
CA GLY A 85 -46.85 14.45 -25.66
C GLY A 85 -45.82 14.78 -26.74
N LEU A 86 -44.53 14.88 -26.39
CA LEU A 86 -43.47 15.05 -27.37
C LEU A 86 -43.33 13.81 -28.28
N PRO A 87 -42.99 13.99 -29.56
CA PRO A 87 -42.72 12.87 -30.45
C PRO A 87 -41.59 11.99 -29.90
N PRO A 88 -41.68 10.65 -30.02
CA PRO A 88 -40.69 9.72 -29.46
C PRO A 88 -39.25 10.02 -29.90
N ALA A 89 -39.07 10.45 -31.16
CA ALA A 89 -37.76 10.83 -31.71
C ALA A 89 -37.13 12.03 -30.97
N PHE A 90 -37.93 13.03 -30.58
CA PHE A 90 -37.47 14.18 -29.81
C PHE A 90 -37.12 13.79 -28.38
N ALA A 91 -37.93 12.94 -27.74
CA ALA A 91 -37.67 12.45 -26.39
C ALA A 91 -36.38 11.59 -26.32
N LEU A 92 -36.17 10.71 -27.31
CA LEU A 92 -34.96 9.90 -27.43
C LEU A 92 -33.72 10.75 -27.72
N GLY A 93 -33.83 11.75 -28.60
CA GLY A 93 -32.73 12.69 -28.88
C GLY A 93 -32.32 13.49 -27.65
N GLY A 94 -33.30 13.99 -26.87
CA GLY A 94 -33.04 14.68 -25.61
C GLY A 94 -32.40 13.78 -24.54
N LEU A 95 -32.84 12.52 -24.44
CA LEU A 95 -32.22 11.52 -23.57
C LEU A 95 -30.75 11.26 -23.97
N ALA A 96 -30.48 11.04 -25.26
CA ALA A 96 -29.11 10.79 -25.72
C ALA A 96 -28.17 11.96 -25.42
N LEU A 97 -28.62 13.20 -25.66
CA LEU A 97 -27.82 14.40 -25.38
C LEU A 97 -27.59 14.61 -23.88
N SER A 98 -28.60 14.38 -23.05
CA SER A 98 -28.45 14.51 -21.59
C SER A 98 -27.50 13.46 -21.02
N LEU A 99 -27.57 12.21 -21.49
CA LEU A 99 -26.62 11.15 -21.13
C LEU A 99 -25.20 11.50 -21.58
N LEU A 100 -25.01 11.98 -22.82
CA LEU A 100 -23.70 12.39 -23.33
C LEU A 100 -23.12 13.56 -22.51
N HIS A 101 -23.94 14.55 -22.16
CA HIS A 101 -23.52 15.68 -21.34
C HIS A 101 -23.13 15.25 -19.92
N LEU A 102 -23.93 14.39 -19.28
CA LEU A 102 -23.63 13.83 -17.96
C LEU A 102 -22.36 12.97 -17.99
N ALA A 103 -22.19 12.15 -19.03
CA ALA A 103 -20.99 11.35 -19.26
C ALA A 103 -19.74 12.23 -19.40
N ALA A 104 -19.81 13.26 -20.23
CA ALA A 104 -18.71 14.20 -20.44
C ALA A 104 -18.37 14.96 -19.15
N ARG A 105 -19.37 15.42 -18.40
CA ARG A 105 -19.16 16.14 -17.14
C ARG A 105 -18.63 15.22 -16.03
N ALA A 106 -19.13 13.99 -15.94
CA ALA A 106 -18.61 12.98 -15.02
C ALA A 106 -17.17 12.60 -15.37
N TYR A 107 -16.84 12.46 -16.65
CA TYR A 107 -15.48 12.21 -17.12
C TYR A 107 -14.55 13.38 -16.81
N LEU A 108 -14.96 14.63 -17.08
CA LEU A 108 -14.17 15.81 -16.75
C LEU A 108 -13.98 15.97 -15.25
N LYS A 109 -15.02 15.69 -14.44
CA LYS A 109 -14.93 15.73 -12.98
C LYS A 109 -14.02 14.62 -12.47
N ALA A 110 -14.22 13.38 -12.91
CA ALA A 110 -13.37 12.24 -12.59
C ALA A 110 -11.93 12.56 -12.97
N ARG A 111 -11.67 13.07 -14.16
CA ARG A 111 -10.35 13.51 -14.59
C ARG A 111 -9.80 14.63 -13.71
N ALA A 112 -10.56 15.67 -13.37
CA ALA A 112 -10.10 16.72 -12.46
C ALA A 112 -9.83 16.23 -11.03
N THR A 113 -10.49 15.15 -10.59
CA THR A 113 -10.24 14.52 -9.27
C THR A 113 -9.18 13.41 -9.33
N THR A 114 -8.91 12.85 -10.50
CA THR A 114 -8.04 11.67 -10.72
C THR A 114 -6.75 12.03 -11.47
N ASP A 115 -6.64 13.25 -12.02
CA ASP A 115 -5.37 13.88 -12.43
C ASP A 115 -4.60 14.26 -11.15
N GLY A 116 -4.36 13.27 -10.29
CA GLY A 116 -3.13 13.28 -9.51
C GLY A 116 -2.02 13.22 -10.52
N GLN A 117 -1.14 14.21 -10.52
CA GLN A 117 0.17 14.12 -11.18
C GLN A 117 0.72 12.72 -10.93
N PRO A 118 1.35 12.04 -11.91
CA PRO A 118 2.02 10.79 -11.64
C PRO A 118 2.95 11.02 -10.44
N TRP A 119 3.10 10.02 -9.58
CA TRP A 119 3.91 10.16 -8.39
C TRP A 119 4.63 8.86 -8.11
N ASP A 120 5.83 8.99 -7.58
CA ASP A 120 6.68 7.88 -7.20
C ASP A 120 6.66 7.77 -5.67
N VAL A 121 6.44 6.54 -5.20
CA VAL A 121 6.48 6.19 -3.78
C VAL A 121 7.76 5.45 -3.51
N HIS A 122 8.52 5.98 -2.57
CA HIS A 122 9.68 5.31 -2.02
C HIS A 122 9.38 5.01 -0.56
N GLU A 123 9.48 3.74 -0.17
CA GLU A 123 9.36 3.30 1.22
C GLU A 123 10.65 2.63 1.64
N TRP A 124 11.22 3.07 2.76
CA TRP A 124 12.48 2.54 3.26
C TRP A 124 12.53 2.56 4.78
N ILE A 125 13.44 1.76 5.32
CA ILE A 125 13.84 1.80 6.72
C ILE A 125 15.21 2.48 6.80
N ASP A 126 15.31 3.52 7.60
CA ASP A 126 16.56 4.17 8.01
C ASP A 126 16.94 3.62 9.38
N PHE A 127 17.92 2.72 9.42
CA PHE A 127 18.39 2.06 10.64
C PHE A 127 19.33 2.95 11.46
N GLU A 128 19.90 4.01 10.89
CA GLU A 128 20.69 4.97 11.68
C GLU A 128 19.77 5.88 12.49
N ARG A 129 18.61 6.25 11.90
CA ARG A 129 17.60 7.09 12.55
C ARG A 129 16.51 6.29 13.26
N CYS A 130 16.48 4.98 13.06
CA CYS A 130 15.44 4.07 13.55
C CYS A 130 14.03 4.50 13.15
N MET A 131 13.87 4.82 11.86
CA MET A 131 12.61 5.27 11.27
C MET A 131 12.25 4.45 10.05
N TRP A 132 10.98 4.13 9.91
CA TRP A 132 10.38 3.87 8.60
C TRP A 132 9.99 5.21 7.96
N CYS A 133 10.29 5.36 6.68
CA CYS A 133 10.00 6.57 5.91
C CYS A 133 9.27 6.21 4.63
N SER A 134 8.26 7.02 4.29
CA SER A 134 7.61 7.01 2.98
C SER A 134 7.68 8.40 2.38
N ARG A 135 8.14 8.48 1.13
CA ARG A 135 8.24 9.74 0.38
C ARG A 135 7.46 9.58 -0.91
N ARG A 136 6.61 10.58 -1.18
CA ARG A 136 5.93 10.76 -2.45
C ARG A 136 6.57 11.91 -3.22
N THR A 137 7.09 11.62 -4.39
CA THR A 137 7.71 12.61 -5.29
C THR A 137 6.94 12.69 -6.60
N GLU A 138 6.89 13.88 -7.19
CA GLU A 138 6.54 14.00 -8.61
C GLU A 138 7.68 13.41 -9.45
N PRO A 139 7.38 12.75 -10.59
CA PRO A 139 8.38 12.11 -11.44
C PRO A 139 9.31 13.12 -12.12
N GLU A 140 8.96 14.41 -12.10
CA GLU A 140 9.88 15.48 -12.51
C GLU A 140 10.96 15.79 -11.45
N GLY A 141 11.01 15.05 -10.34
CA GLY A 141 12.03 15.21 -9.30
C GLY A 141 11.86 16.47 -8.45
N ARG A 142 10.67 17.08 -8.45
CA ARG A 142 10.35 18.24 -7.61
C ARG A 142 10.25 17.86 -6.13
N GLU A 143 10.21 18.88 -5.27
CA GLU A 143 10.11 18.72 -3.81
C GLU A 143 9.05 17.68 -3.43
N PRO A 144 9.29 16.87 -2.38
CA PRO A 144 8.35 15.84 -1.99
C PRO A 144 6.99 16.44 -1.67
N ILE A 145 5.95 15.95 -2.35
CA ILE A 145 4.56 16.32 -2.06
C ILE A 145 4.24 15.97 -0.60
N GLN A 146 4.78 14.84 -0.14
CA GLN A 146 4.53 14.32 1.18
C GLN A 146 5.68 13.45 1.66
N MET A 147 6.09 13.65 2.91
CA MET A 147 7.00 12.77 3.63
C MET A 147 6.32 12.31 4.92
N ILE A 148 6.22 11.00 5.11
CA ILE A 148 5.64 10.37 6.30
C ILE A 148 6.76 9.59 6.98
N GLN A 149 6.84 9.69 8.31
CA GLN A 149 7.86 9.01 9.09
C GLN A 149 7.23 8.38 10.33
N HIS A 150 7.57 7.12 10.59
CA HIS A 150 7.18 6.42 11.80
C HIS A 150 8.41 5.83 12.49
N PRO A 151 8.58 6.01 13.81
CA PRO A 151 9.71 5.42 14.50
C PRO A 151 9.55 3.90 14.61
N LEU A 152 10.64 3.16 14.42
CA LEU A 152 10.65 1.69 14.36
C LEU A 152 10.08 1.04 15.62
N HIS A 153 10.31 1.61 16.81
CA HIS A 153 9.76 1.08 18.07
C HIS A 153 8.22 1.11 18.15
N ARG A 154 7.55 1.86 17.26
CA ARG A 154 6.08 1.86 17.13
C ARG A 154 5.58 0.88 16.08
N LEU A 155 6.47 0.16 15.42
CA LEU A 155 6.12 -0.73 14.33
C LEU A 155 6.16 -2.18 14.78
N ALA A 156 5.38 -2.99 14.08
CA ALA A 156 5.37 -4.43 14.19
C ALA A 156 5.45 -5.06 12.81
N LEU A 157 6.19 -6.15 12.72
CA LEU A 157 6.01 -7.09 11.63
C LEU A 157 4.83 -7.99 11.96
N VAL A 158 3.88 -8.03 11.03
CA VAL A 158 2.65 -8.79 11.16
C VAL A 158 2.67 -9.91 10.13
N CYS A 159 2.73 -11.13 10.63
CA CYS A 159 2.40 -12.32 9.88
C CYS A 159 0.87 -12.40 9.80
N TYR A 160 0.32 -12.10 8.63
CA TYR A 160 -1.11 -12.03 8.37
C TYR A 160 -1.55 -13.22 7.53
N VAL A 161 -2.51 -13.98 8.05
CA VAL A 161 -3.16 -15.08 7.33
C VAL A 161 -4.51 -14.59 6.83
N HIS A 162 -4.65 -14.51 5.51
CA HIS A 162 -5.89 -14.10 4.86
C HIS A 162 -6.57 -15.31 4.21
N THR A 163 -7.75 -15.65 4.74
CA THR A 163 -8.59 -16.75 4.24
C THR A 163 -9.62 -16.18 3.26
N TRP A 164 -9.50 -16.50 1.96
CA TRP A 164 -10.46 -16.10 0.93
C TRP A 164 -10.99 -17.32 0.18
N GLU A 165 -12.31 -17.50 0.15
CA GLU A 165 -13.00 -18.53 -0.65
C GLU A 165 -12.30 -19.92 -0.62
N GLN A 166 -11.89 -20.36 0.59
CA GLN A 166 -11.19 -21.63 0.86
C GLN A 166 -9.70 -21.69 0.53
N ARG A 167 -9.06 -20.58 0.13
CA ARG A 167 -7.60 -20.47 0.02
C ARG A 167 -7.05 -19.58 1.09
N ASN A 168 -5.97 -20.04 1.72
CA ASN A 168 -5.19 -19.23 2.62
C ASN A 168 -4.09 -18.53 1.82
N SER A 169 -3.89 -17.26 2.11
CA SER A 169 -2.72 -16.49 1.67
C SER A 169 -1.98 -16.00 2.91
N TYR A 170 -0.66 -16.13 2.88
CA TYR A 170 0.21 -15.86 4.02
C TYR A 170 1.08 -14.68 3.67
N GLU A 171 0.94 -13.57 4.39
CA GLU A 171 1.58 -12.32 4.06
C GLU A 171 2.38 -11.80 5.26
N VAL A 172 3.52 -11.18 4.99
CA VAL A 172 4.28 -10.43 5.98
C VAL A 172 4.21 -8.96 5.61
N CYS A 173 3.74 -8.15 6.55
CA CYS A 173 3.62 -6.71 6.37
C CYS A 173 4.13 -5.94 7.60
N LEU A 174 4.52 -4.70 7.37
CA LEU A 174 4.88 -3.76 8.41
C LEU A 174 3.63 -2.95 8.79
N SER A 175 3.34 -2.85 10.08
CA SER A 175 2.15 -2.16 10.60
C SER A 175 2.50 -1.30 11.80
N GLU A 176 1.70 -0.28 12.07
CA GLU A 176 1.81 0.53 13.28
C GLU A 176 1.08 -0.15 14.46
N LEU A 177 1.76 -0.28 15.59
CA LEU A 177 1.24 -0.91 16.82
C LEU A 177 -0.06 -0.25 17.32
N THR A 178 -0.15 1.07 17.21
CA THR A 178 -1.31 1.85 17.70
C THR A 178 -2.59 1.57 16.91
N GLU A 179 -2.46 1.17 15.65
CA GLU A 179 -3.57 0.89 14.74
C GLU A 179 -3.97 -0.60 14.77
N MET A 180 -3.06 -1.49 15.21
CA MET A 180 -3.34 -2.91 15.35
C MET A 180 -4.47 -3.18 16.36
N GLY A 181 -4.51 -2.48 17.49
CA GLY A 181 -5.55 -2.66 18.52
C GLY A 181 -6.91 -2.05 18.17
N LYS A 182 -6.97 -1.13 17.20
CA LYS A 182 -8.20 -0.40 16.83
C LYS A 182 -9.00 -1.08 15.72
N THR A 183 -8.38 -2.00 14.99
CA THR A 183 -8.94 -2.58 13.76
C THR A 183 -9.68 -3.90 14.01
N THR A 184 -10.52 -3.96 15.04
CA THR A 184 -11.53 -5.01 15.21
C THR A 184 -12.61 -4.83 14.15
N GLY A 185 -12.65 -5.72 13.15
CA GLY A 185 -13.69 -5.74 12.09
C GLY A 185 -13.27 -5.28 10.69
N LEU A 186 -12.02 -4.84 10.47
CA LEU A 186 -11.49 -4.58 9.13
C LEU A 186 -10.87 -5.85 8.53
N ILE A 187 -10.93 -5.99 7.19
CA ILE A 187 -10.50 -7.17 6.39
C ILE A 187 -8.96 -7.34 6.36
N GLY A 188 -8.24 -6.84 7.37
CA GLY A 188 -6.79 -7.00 7.52
C GLY A 188 -6.14 -5.99 8.45
N PRO A 189 -4.86 -6.19 8.80
CA PRO A 189 -4.11 -5.22 9.58
C PRO A 189 -3.90 -3.93 8.76
N PRO A 190 -3.85 -2.76 9.42
CA PRO A 190 -3.47 -1.51 8.78
C PRO A 190 -2.00 -1.60 8.35
N ARG A 191 -1.74 -1.63 7.04
CA ARG A 191 -0.39 -1.90 6.50
C ARG A 191 0.30 -0.57 6.15
N LEU A 192 1.49 -0.37 6.69
CA LEU A 192 2.40 0.67 6.23
C LEU A 192 3.10 0.23 4.94
N SER A 193 3.68 -0.98 4.96
CA SER A 193 4.33 -1.58 3.80
C SER A 193 3.99 -3.07 3.72
N TRP A 194 3.71 -3.55 2.52
CA TRP A 194 3.68 -4.99 2.24
C TRP A 194 5.10 -5.45 1.90
N LEU A 195 5.55 -6.56 2.47
CA LEU A 195 6.91 -7.05 2.26
C LEU A 195 6.93 -8.27 1.34
N MET A 196 6.11 -9.27 1.62
CA MET A 196 6.18 -10.56 0.93
C MET A 196 4.95 -11.44 1.19
N SER A 197 4.70 -12.35 0.25
CA SER A 197 3.73 -13.44 0.36
C SER A 197 4.42 -14.79 0.36
N PHE A 198 3.81 -15.77 1.01
CA PHE A 198 4.29 -17.14 1.14
C PHE A 198 3.18 -18.14 0.83
N ASP A 199 3.61 -19.34 0.50
CA ASP A 199 2.70 -20.47 0.27
C ASP A 199 2.29 -21.15 1.58
N THR A 200 3.06 -20.96 2.66
CA THR A 200 2.79 -21.59 3.96
C THR A 200 2.84 -20.60 5.14
N GLU A 201 2.00 -20.87 6.16
CA GLU A 201 1.96 -20.10 7.42
C GLU A 201 3.31 -20.14 8.14
N ALA A 202 3.90 -21.33 8.23
CA ALA A 202 5.15 -21.55 8.95
C ALA A 202 6.32 -20.74 8.37
N GLU A 203 6.45 -20.70 7.04
CA GLU A 203 7.49 -19.89 6.37
C GLU A 203 7.28 -18.41 6.62
N SER A 204 6.04 -17.92 6.45
CA SER A 204 5.73 -16.51 6.70
C SER A 204 6.04 -16.09 8.14
N PHE A 205 5.76 -16.97 9.10
CA PHE A 205 6.02 -16.74 10.50
C PHE A 205 7.52 -16.72 10.82
N ILE A 206 8.28 -17.71 10.36
CA ILE A 206 9.73 -17.80 10.57
C ILE A 206 10.43 -16.56 10.00
N VAL A 207 10.04 -16.15 8.79
CA VAL A 207 10.64 -14.97 8.15
C VAL A 207 10.25 -13.69 8.88
N ALA A 208 8.99 -13.51 9.26
CA ALA A 208 8.55 -12.35 10.04
C ALA A 208 9.32 -12.25 11.37
N GLN A 209 9.48 -13.35 12.09
CA GLN A 209 10.23 -13.38 13.35
C GLN A 209 11.71 -13.07 13.15
N GLY A 210 12.34 -13.65 12.11
CA GLY A 210 13.74 -13.39 11.77
C GLY A 210 13.99 -11.92 11.43
N LEU A 211 13.11 -11.31 10.64
CA LEU A 211 13.18 -9.89 10.30
C LEU A 211 12.93 -9.00 11.51
N ALA A 212 11.92 -9.31 12.33
CA ALA A 212 11.59 -8.55 13.53
C ALA A 212 12.77 -8.50 14.50
N LYS A 213 13.39 -9.65 14.74
CA LYS A 213 14.59 -9.76 15.57
C LYS A 213 15.75 -8.94 14.97
N ARG A 214 15.97 -9.02 13.66
CA ARG A 214 17.06 -8.31 12.99
C ARG A 214 16.86 -6.79 13.02
N TRP A 215 15.62 -6.33 12.85
CA TRP A 215 15.27 -4.91 12.82
C TRP A 215 15.03 -4.31 14.22
N GLY A 216 15.03 -5.14 15.27
CA GLY A 216 14.78 -4.69 16.64
C GLY A 216 13.32 -4.27 16.88
N ILE A 217 12.36 -4.90 16.20
CA ILE A 217 10.93 -4.57 16.32
C ILE A 217 10.12 -5.79 16.76
N THR A 218 8.85 -5.56 17.14
CA THR A 218 7.97 -6.64 17.59
C THR A 218 7.43 -7.47 16.42
N CYS A 219 7.14 -8.75 16.67
CA CYS A 219 6.51 -9.67 15.72
C CYS A 219 5.14 -10.10 16.24
N TRP A 220 4.14 -10.00 15.36
CA TRP A 220 2.74 -10.30 15.65
C TRP A 220 2.23 -11.33 14.64
N HIS A 221 1.29 -12.16 15.10
CA HIS A 221 0.55 -13.06 14.22
C HIS A 221 -0.93 -12.76 14.31
N ARG A 222 -1.54 -12.63 13.13
CA ARG A 222 -2.95 -12.30 12.98
C ARG A 222 -3.55 -13.18 11.90
N ARG A 223 -4.65 -13.85 12.21
CA ARG A 223 -5.49 -14.53 11.20
C ARG A 223 -6.67 -13.62 10.84
N SER A 224 -7.31 -13.86 9.69
CA SER A 224 -8.46 -13.08 9.22
C SER A 224 -9.80 -13.51 9.82
N ASP A 225 -9.83 -14.64 10.52
CA ASP A 225 -11.08 -15.28 10.95
C ASP A 225 -11.80 -14.39 11.99
N ALA A 226 -13.14 -14.35 11.94
CA ALA A 226 -13.98 -13.37 12.65
C ALA A 226 -13.78 -13.32 14.19
N ASP A 227 -13.21 -14.37 14.77
CA ASP A 227 -12.92 -14.51 16.21
C ASP A 227 -11.41 -14.54 16.54
N SER A 228 -10.55 -14.17 15.60
CA SER A 228 -9.11 -14.30 15.80
C SER A 228 -8.53 -13.19 16.68
N GLU A 229 -8.15 -13.58 17.90
CA GLU A 229 -7.36 -12.76 18.82
C GLU A 229 -6.02 -12.37 18.18
N LEU A 230 -5.66 -11.09 18.31
CA LEU A 230 -4.29 -10.64 18.07
C LEU A 230 -3.38 -11.33 19.08
N ARG A 231 -2.51 -12.21 18.61
CA ARG A 231 -1.49 -12.83 19.46
C ARG A 231 -0.16 -12.13 19.20
N GLN A 232 0.27 -11.35 20.19
CA GLN A 232 1.67 -10.95 20.28
C GLN A 232 2.48 -12.23 20.56
N LEU A 233 3.32 -12.64 19.61
CA LEU A 233 4.03 -13.92 19.70
C LEU A 233 5.46 -13.76 20.23
N CYS A 234 5.88 -12.54 20.56
CA CYS A 234 7.19 -12.27 21.12
C CYS A 234 7.05 -11.38 22.35
N ASP A 235 7.21 -11.98 23.53
CA ASP A 235 7.19 -11.25 24.80
C ASP A 235 8.50 -11.40 25.62
N GLU A 236 9.55 -12.07 25.14
CA GLU A 236 10.76 -12.28 25.99
C GLU A 236 12.13 -12.06 25.32
N SER A 237 12.20 -11.51 24.10
CA SER A 237 13.51 -11.17 23.51
C SER A 237 13.59 -9.80 22.83
N ALA A 238 12.52 -9.00 22.87
CA ALA A 238 12.57 -7.58 22.49
C ALA A 238 13.08 -6.68 23.62
N THR A 239 13.21 -7.20 24.85
CA THR A 239 13.89 -6.56 25.98
C THR A 239 15.39 -6.86 25.98
N LEU A 240 16.07 -6.56 24.88
CA LEU A 240 17.46 -6.12 24.92
C LEU A 240 17.49 -4.59 24.72
N PHE A 241 16.62 -3.89 25.45
CA PHE A 241 16.88 -2.50 25.82
C PHE A 241 18.11 -2.52 26.74
N VAL A 242 19.29 -2.48 26.13
CA VAL A 242 20.49 -2.03 26.82
C VAL A 242 20.21 -0.60 27.23
N ARG A 243 19.92 -0.44 28.52
CA ARG A 243 19.96 0.85 29.23
C ARG A 243 21.18 1.62 28.70
N PRO A 244 21.04 2.84 28.15
CA PRO A 244 22.21 3.58 27.71
C PRO A 244 23.18 3.67 28.89
N PRO A 245 24.48 3.37 28.71
CA PRO A 245 25.45 3.61 29.76
C PRO A 245 25.36 5.10 30.10
N SER A 246 25.26 5.41 31.38
CA SER A 246 25.29 6.77 31.92
C SER A 246 26.65 7.47 31.72
N ASP A 247 27.49 6.97 30.82
CA ASP A 247 28.81 7.47 30.49
C ASP A 247 28.88 7.83 28.99
N PRO A 248 29.01 9.13 28.63
CA PRO A 248 29.07 9.59 27.24
C PRO A 248 30.42 9.32 26.53
N SER A 249 31.29 8.44 27.06
CA SER A 249 32.66 8.27 26.56
C SER A 249 32.92 6.99 25.73
N LEU A 250 31.92 6.12 25.53
CA LEU A 250 32.06 4.90 24.73
C LEU A 250 30.95 4.79 23.67
N ALA A 251 31.10 5.55 22.59
CA ALA A 251 30.30 5.40 21.39
C ALA A 251 30.94 4.37 20.44
N ALA A 252 30.37 3.17 20.42
CA ALA A 252 30.45 2.21 19.32
C ALA A 252 28.99 1.85 18.92
N PRO A 253 28.75 1.34 17.71
CA PRO A 253 27.58 1.67 16.89
C PRO A 253 26.26 1.28 17.57
N GLN A 254 25.37 2.26 17.67
CA GLN A 254 24.03 2.10 18.20
C GLN A 254 23.20 1.27 17.21
N THR A 255 22.96 0.01 17.55
CA THR A 255 21.82 -0.75 17.02
C THR A 255 20.55 -0.08 17.48
N CYS A 256 19.54 0.04 16.60
CA CYS A 256 18.24 0.58 16.96
C CYS A 256 17.71 -0.03 18.25
N GLY A 257 17.72 0.80 19.31
CA GLY A 257 17.13 0.50 20.61
C GLY A 257 15.68 0.91 20.66
#